data_AF-A0A4Q2XTQ6-F1
#
_entry.id   AF-A0A4Q2XTQ6-F1
#
_cell.length_a   1.000
_cell.length_b   1.000
_cell.length_c   1.000
_cell.angle_alpha   90.00
_cell.angle_beta   90.00
_cell.angle_gamma   90.00
#
_symmetry.space_group_name_H-M   'P 1'
#
loop_
_entity.id
_entity.type
_entity.pdbx_description
1 polymer ?
#
loop_
_entity_poly.entity_id
_entity_poly.type
_entity_poly.pdbx_seq_one_letter_code
_entity_poly.pdbx_strand_id
1 'polypeptide(L)'
;PQGKKRHHELLNRFAEFQGGNLPQEWLDALHAPAGLDTGSESPEEIAFSILAEAAAVLAGRQGGFLRAKTTAIHRMEMEASA
;
A
#
# COMPACT_ATOMS: atom_id res chain seq x y z
N PRO A 1 -12.94 -4.39 -5.99
CA PRO A 1 -11.99 -4.03 -4.90
C PRO A 1 -12.06 -2.53 -4.53
N GLN A 2 -12.62 -2.19 -3.36
CA GLN A 2 -12.79 -0.79 -2.92
C GLN A 2 -11.46 -0.01 -2.77
N GLY A 3 -10.32 -0.67 -2.53
CA GLY A 3 -9.02 -0.02 -2.34
C GLY A 3 -8.55 0.83 -3.53
N LYS A 4 -8.80 0.39 -4.77
CA LYS A 4 -8.43 1.14 -5.98
C LYS A 4 -9.24 2.44 -6.15
N LYS A 5 -10.48 2.48 -5.63
CA LYS A 5 -11.35 3.67 -5.69
C LYS A 5 -10.89 4.72 -4.68
N ARG A 6 -10.66 4.32 -3.42
CA ARG A 6 -10.22 5.23 -2.35
C ARG A 6 -8.83 5.82 -2.63
N HIS A 7 -7.91 5.02 -3.17
CA HIS A 7 -6.59 5.51 -3.55
C HIS A 7 -6.66 6.65 -4.59
N HIS A 8 -7.42 6.45 -5.67
CA HIS A 8 -7.64 7.49 -6.69
C HIS A 8 -8.26 8.76 -6.11
N GLU A 9 -9.28 8.62 -5.24
CA GLU A 9 -9.92 9.75 -4.58
C GLU A 9 -8.92 10.57 -3.76
N LEU A 10 -8.08 9.91 -2.96
CA LEU A 10 -7.06 10.58 -2.15
C LEU A 10 -6.02 11.29 -3.02
N LEU A 11 -5.57 10.68 -4.12
CA LEU A 11 -4.65 11.33 -5.06
C LEU A 11 -5.26 12.58 -5.70
N ASN A 12 -6.52 12.51 -6.15
CA ASN A 12 -7.20 13.66 -6.74
C ASN A 12 -7.34 14.80 -5.72
N ARG A 13 -7.74 14.50 -4.49
CA ARG A 13 -7.85 15.51 -3.42
C ARG A 13 -6.49 16.13 -3.08
N PHE A 14 -5.42 15.33 -3.10
CA PHE A 14 -4.07 15.84 -2.87
C PHE A 14 -3.58 16.72 -4.04
N ALA A 15 -3.86 16.32 -5.28
CA ALA A 15 -3.59 17.11 -6.48
C ALA A 15 -4.29 18.48 -6.43
N GLU A 16 -5.59 18.51 -6.13
CA GLU A 16 -6.36 19.73 -5.92
C GLU A 16 -5.74 20.63 -4.85
N PHE A 17 -5.33 20.06 -3.72
CA PHE A 17 -4.67 20.78 -2.64
C PHE A 17 -3.32 21.40 -3.05
N GLN A 18 -2.56 20.71 -3.90
CA GLN A 18 -1.28 21.19 -4.45
C GLN A 18 -1.46 22.21 -5.60
N GLY A 19 -2.70 22.51 -5.99
CA GLY A 19 -3.00 23.47 -7.06
C GLY A 19 -3.00 22.87 -8.46
N GLY A 20 -3.13 21.54 -8.60
CA GLY A 20 -3.24 20.87 -9.89
C GLY A 20 -2.45 19.55 -9.96
N ASN A 21 -1.79 19.31 -11.08
CA ASN A 21 -1.14 18.02 -11.32
C ASN A 21 0.02 17.74 -10.36
N LEU A 22 0.10 16.50 -9.87
CA LEU A 22 1.23 16.02 -9.10
C LEU A 22 2.41 15.68 -10.04
N PRO A 23 3.65 16.01 -9.66
CA PRO A 23 4.83 15.58 -10.39
C PRO A 23 4.89 14.06 -10.54
N GLN A 24 5.26 13.58 -11.73
CA GLN A 24 5.35 12.14 -12.00
C GLN A 24 6.35 11.46 -11.05
N GLU A 25 7.45 12.13 -10.71
CA GLU A 25 8.46 11.64 -9.76
C GLU A 25 7.88 11.33 -8.36
N TRP A 26 6.83 12.03 -7.92
CA TRP A 26 6.16 11.74 -6.65
C TRP A 26 5.28 10.51 -6.74
N LEU A 27 4.60 10.35 -7.88
CA LEU A 27 3.79 9.17 -8.17
C LEU A 27 4.67 7.92 -8.29
N ASP A 28 5.83 8.04 -8.91
CA ASP A 28 6.81 6.95 -9.04
C ASP A 28 7.42 6.55 -7.69
N ALA A 29 7.60 7.52 -6.79
CA ALA A 29 8.07 7.30 -5.43
C ALA A 29 6.98 6.79 -4.46
N LEU A 30 5.71 6.77 -4.88
CA LEU A 30 4.60 6.42 -4.01
C LEU A 30 4.48 4.90 -3.81
N HIS A 31 4.58 4.48 -2.55
CA HIS A 31 4.35 3.09 -2.16
C HIS A 31 2.87 2.88 -1.80
N ALA A 32 2.08 2.42 -2.77
CA ALA A 32 0.67 2.15 -2.59
C ALA A 32 0.27 0.78 -3.18
N PRO A 33 -0.27 -0.14 -2.36
CA PRO A 33 -0.43 -0.07 -0.90
C PRO A 33 0.94 -0.02 -0.17
N ALA A 34 0.96 0.68 0.97
CA ALA A 34 2.14 0.76 1.83
C ALA A 34 2.28 -0.50 2.70
N GLY A 35 3.51 -0.86 3.00
CA GLY A 35 3.89 -2.00 3.83
C GLY A 35 4.47 -3.19 3.07
N LEU A 36 5.10 -4.09 3.82
CA LEU A 36 5.52 -5.41 3.32
C LEU A 36 4.33 -6.38 3.28
N ASP A 37 4.38 -7.38 2.40
CA ASP A 37 3.37 -8.44 2.30
C ASP A 37 3.57 -9.49 3.40
N THR A 38 3.30 -9.09 4.64
CA THR A 38 3.43 -9.93 5.84
C THR A 38 2.15 -10.70 6.18
N GLY A 39 1.06 -10.49 5.44
CA GLY A 39 -0.25 -11.03 5.78
C GLY A 39 -0.93 -10.35 6.97
N SER A 40 -0.54 -9.10 7.27
CA SER A 40 -1.06 -8.33 8.41
C SER A 40 -2.58 -8.11 8.32
N GLU A 41 -3.27 -8.30 9.44
CA GLU A 41 -4.72 -8.05 9.56
C GLU A 41 -5.05 -7.06 10.67
N SER A 42 -4.30 -7.10 11.77
CA SER A 42 -4.51 -6.15 12.87
C SER A 42 -3.87 -4.78 12.58
N PRO A 43 -4.38 -3.69 13.18
CA PRO A 43 -3.74 -2.37 13.05
C PRO A 43 -2.27 -2.36 13.45
N GLU A 44 -1.90 -3.13 14.48
CA GLU A 44 -0.52 -3.24 14.98
C GLU A 44 0.38 -3.94 13.95
N GLU A 45 -0.09 -5.01 13.34
CA GLU A 45 0.63 -5.73 12.29
C GLU A 45 0.75 -4.90 11.01
N ILE A 46 -0.26 -4.10 10.67
CA ILE A 46 -0.21 -3.16 9.54
C ILE A 46 0.80 -2.05 9.82
N ALA A 47 0.80 -1.49 11.02
CA ALA A 47 1.78 -0.48 11.42
C ALA A 47 3.21 -1.04 11.35
N PHE A 48 3.40 -2.27 11.83
CA PHE A 48 4.69 -2.96 11.76
C PHE A 48 5.13 -3.19 10.30
N SER A 49 4.24 -3.62 9.41
CA SER A 49 4.59 -3.85 8.00
C SER A 49 5.00 -2.57 7.27
N ILE A 50 4.37 -1.43 7.61
CA ILE A 50 4.75 -0.10 7.08
C ILE A 50 6.13 0.31 7.58
N LEU A 51 6.41 0.17 8.88
CA LEU A 51 7.73 0.48 9.44
C LEU A 51 8.84 -0.41 8.85
N ALA A 52 8.54 -1.69 8.66
CA ALA A 52 9.47 -2.63 8.02
C ALA A 52 9.74 -2.26 6.55
N GLU A 53 8.72 -1.80 5.80
CA GLU A 53 8.91 -1.29 4.45
C GLU A 53 9.83 -0.06 4.44
N ALA A 54 9.59 0.92 5.31
CA ALA A 54 10.40 2.12 5.41
C ALA A 54 11.87 1.77 5.72
N ALA A 55 12.10 0.87 6.68
CA ALA A 55 13.43 0.39 7.02
C ALA A 55 14.13 -0.32 5.83
N ALA A 56 13.40 -1.15 5.08
CA ALA A 56 13.94 -1.84 3.90
C ALA A 56 14.35 -0.85 2.80
N VAL A 57 13.52 0.17 2.53
CA VAL A 57 13.81 1.23 1.55
C VAL A 57 15.06 2.01 1.95
N LEU A 58 15.15 2.45 3.21
CA LEU A 58 16.31 3.18 3.73
C LEU A 58 17.60 2.35 3.67
N ALA A 59 17.50 1.02 3.81
CA ALA A 59 18.62 0.10 3.71
C ALA A 59 18.94 -0.34 2.27
N GLY A 60 18.21 0.15 1.25
CA GLY A 60 18.38 -0.26 -0.15
C GLY A 60 18.06 -1.74 -0.39
N ARG A 61 17.15 -2.32 0.40
CA ARG A 61 16.76 -3.72 0.34
C ARG A 61 15.39 -3.90 -0.33
N GLN A 62 15.18 -5.09 -0.89
CA GLN A 62 13.85 -5.53 -1.34
C GLN A 62 13.18 -6.30 -0.21
N GLY A 63 11.99 -5.87 0.21
CA GLY A 63 11.29 -6.43 1.38
C GLY A 63 10.04 -7.25 1.09
N GLY A 64 9.73 -7.54 -0.18
CA GLY A 64 8.42 -8.10 -0.55
C GLY A 64 7.31 -7.06 -0.37
N PHE A 65 7.39 -5.96 -1.13
CA PHE A 65 6.50 -4.82 -0.98
C PHE A 65 5.07 -5.13 -1.45
N LEU A 66 4.06 -4.66 -0.73
CA LEU A 66 2.65 -4.86 -1.10
C LEU A 66 2.32 -4.31 -2.49
N ARG A 67 2.95 -3.20 -2.91
CA ARG A 67 2.77 -2.65 -4.26
C ARG A 67 3.21 -3.60 -5.39
N ALA A 68 4.10 -4.55 -5.11
CA ALA A 68 4.55 -5.55 -6.08
C ALA A 68 3.59 -6.75 -6.17
N LYS A 69 2.63 -6.87 -5.25
CA LYS A 69 1.65 -7.96 -5.22
C LYS A 69 0.61 -7.78 -6.33
N THR A 70 0.44 -8.81 -7.15
CA THR A 70 -0.55 -8.82 -8.24
C THR A 70 -1.90 -9.41 -7.83
N THR A 71 -1.96 -10.05 -6.66
CA THR A 71 -3.15 -10.68 -6.08
C THR A 71 -3.82 -9.77 -5.04
N ALA A 72 -5.03 -10.11 -4.60
CA ALA A 72 -5.72 -9.36 -3.56
C ALA A 72 -4.89 -9.31 -2.27
N ILE A 73 -4.87 -8.15 -1.62
CA ILE A 73 -4.15 -7.95 -0.35
C ILE A 73 -4.88 -8.61 0.84
N HIS A 74 -6.19 -8.84 0.73
CA HIS A 74 -6.97 -9.60 1.70
C HIS A 74 -7.27 -10.99 1.16
N ARG A 75 -7.00 -12.01 1.97
CA ARG A 75 -7.47 -13.37 1.74
C ARG A 75 -8.95 -13.38 2.13
N MET A 76 -9.85 -13.66 1.18
CA MET A 76 -11.20 -14.04 1.59
C MET A 76 -11.08 -15.40 2.26
N GLU A 77 -11.29 -15.48 3.57
CA GLU A 77 -11.53 -16.76 4.22
C GLU A 77 -12.79 -17.36 3.58
N MET A 78 -12.61 -18.37 2.72
CA MET A 78 -13.72 -19.28 2.48
C MET A 78 -13.85 -20.08 3.77
N GLU A 79 -14.89 -19.78 4.56
CA GLU A 79 -15.37 -20.70 5.57
C GLU A 79 -15.55 -22.06 4.89
N ALA A 80 -14.66 -22.99 5.23
CA ALA A 80 -14.84 -24.38 4.84
C ALA A 80 -16.05 -24.88 5.63
N SER A 81 -17.25 -24.78 5.03
CA SER A 81 -18.41 -25.52 5.51
C SER A 81 -18.12 -27.02 5.33
N ALA A 82 -17.82 -27.67 6.46
CA ALA A 82 -17.95 -29.11 6.65
C ALA A 82 -19.42 -29.48 6.90
#